data_AF-A0A842LVE2-F1
#
_entry.id   AF-A0A842LVE2-F1
#
_cell.length_a   1.000
_cell.length_b   1.000
_cell.length_c   1.000
_cell.angle_alpha   90.00
_cell.angle_beta   90.00
_cell.angle_gamma   90.00
#
_symmetry.space_group_name_H-M   'P 1'
#
loop_
_entity.id
_entity.type
_entity.pdbx_description
1 polymer ?
#
loop_
_entity_poly.entity_id
_entity_poly.type
_entity_poly.pdbx_seq_one_letter_code
_entity_poly.pdbx_strand_id
1 'polypeptide(L)'
;MEKKIEKEKEPSAPSIKRKPYIYPHRHCIYCGRMIEVKGRDYCLRCKPEYQKEISKRSKTQKFQKFLKFYVIGIIILLVGIVLYSFRYP
;
A
#
# COMPACT_ATOMS: atom_id res chain seq x y z
N MET A 1 -25.59 -29.31 -62.83
CA MET A 1 -24.83 -29.19 -61.56
C MET A 1 -24.63 -27.70 -61.29
N GLU A 2 -25.65 -26.90 -60.98
CA GLU A 2 -26.64 -26.95 -59.90
C GLU A 2 -26.06 -26.89 -58.48
N LYS A 3 -26.58 -25.88 -57.75
CA LYS A 3 -26.52 -25.55 -56.31
C LYS A 3 -25.37 -24.61 -55.91
N LYS A 4 -25.58 -23.29 -55.87
CA LYS A 4 -26.39 -22.47 -54.91
C LYS A 4 -25.96 -22.70 -53.45
N ILE A 5 -25.29 -21.71 -52.85
CA ILE A 5 -25.85 -20.80 -51.82
C ILE A 5 -26.07 -21.51 -50.47
N GLU A 6 -25.12 -21.29 -49.55
CA GLU A 6 -25.31 -21.09 -48.10
C GLU A 6 -24.07 -20.25 -47.69
N LYS A 7 -24.06 -18.96 -47.34
CA LYS A 7 -25.02 -17.94 -46.88
C LYS A 7 -25.88 -18.38 -45.70
N GLU A 8 -25.26 -18.40 -44.52
CA GLU A 8 -25.81 -18.05 -43.20
C GLU A 8 -24.70 -18.33 -42.16
N LYS A 9 -24.37 -17.53 -41.14
CA LYS A 9 -24.94 -16.30 -40.56
C LYS A 9 -23.97 -15.93 -39.43
N GLU A 10 -23.02 -15.02 -39.63
CA GLU A 10 -22.37 -14.38 -38.49
C GLU A 10 -23.42 -13.49 -37.83
N PRO A 11 -23.83 -13.71 -36.57
CA PRO A 11 -24.76 -12.81 -35.91
C PRO A 11 -24.06 -11.47 -35.68
N SER A 12 -24.41 -10.52 -36.53
CA SER A 12 -24.14 -9.10 -36.39
C SER A 12 -24.75 -8.58 -35.09
N ALA A 13 -23.95 -8.53 -34.03
CA ALA A 13 -24.25 -7.82 -32.79
C ALA A 13 -23.70 -6.38 -32.89
N PRO A 14 -24.35 -5.40 -32.25
CA PRO A 14 -24.35 -4.00 -32.67
C PRO A 14 -22.97 -3.35 -32.63
N SER A 15 -22.71 -2.44 -33.57
CA SER A 15 -21.50 -1.61 -33.68
C SER A 15 -21.38 -0.64 -32.50
N ILE A 16 -21.12 -1.17 -31.32
CA ILE A 16 -20.59 -0.40 -30.20
C ILE A 16 -19.22 0.05 -30.69
N LYS A 17 -19.05 1.35 -30.94
CA LYS A 17 -17.72 1.96 -31.13
C LYS A 17 -16.94 1.68 -29.85
N ARG A 18 -16.27 0.53 -29.78
CA ARG A 18 -15.41 0.14 -28.66
C ARG A 18 -14.23 1.10 -28.74
N LYS A 19 -14.26 2.13 -27.91
CA LYS A 19 -13.07 2.97 -27.66
C LYS A 19 -11.93 1.98 -27.38
N PRO A 20 -10.76 2.11 -28.03
CA PRO A 20 -9.64 1.22 -27.77
C PRO A 20 -9.42 1.20 -26.26
N TYR A 21 -9.39 0.00 -25.68
CA TYR A 21 -9.19 -0.15 -24.26
C TYR A 21 -7.75 0.29 -23.96
N ILE A 22 -7.57 1.53 -23.50
CA ILE A 22 -6.30 1.97 -22.92
C ILE A 22 -6.06 1.09 -21.70
N TYR A 23 -5.13 0.15 -21.82
CA TYR A 23 -4.72 -0.67 -20.69
C TYR A 23 -3.88 0.22 -19.75
N PRO A 24 -4.28 0.41 -18.47
CA PRO A 24 -3.53 1.23 -17.55
C PRO A 24 -2.21 0.53 -17.20
N HIS A 25 -1.13 0.93 -17.87
CA HIS A 25 0.22 0.55 -17.48
C HIS A 25 0.55 1.23 -16.14
N ARG A 26 0.96 0.45 -15.14
CA ARG A 26 1.41 1.01 -13.86
C ARG A 26 2.86 1.43 -13.99
N HIS A 27 3.18 2.62 -13.51
CA HIS A 27 4.53 3.16 -13.50
C HIS A 27 5.09 3.16 -12.06
N CYS A 28 6.40 2.96 -11.93
CA CYS A 28 7.08 3.10 -10.64
C CYS A 28 7.02 4.55 -10.14
N ILE A 29 6.53 4.76 -8.92
CA ILE A 29 6.43 6.09 -8.30
C ILE A 29 7.78 6.81 -8.24
N TYR A 30 8.87 6.06 -8.06
CA TYR A 30 10.21 6.64 -7.93
C TYR A 30 10.91 6.87 -9.28
N CYS A 31 10.64 6.00 -10.25
CA CYS A 31 11.55 5.80 -11.39
C CYS A 31 10.83 5.87 -12.74
N GLY A 32 9.50 6.03 -12.76
CA GLY A 32 8.68 6.21 -13.96
C GLY A 32 8.59 5.01 -14.91
N ARG A 33 9.40 3.96 -14.72
CA ARG A 33 9.40 2.77 -15.58
C ARG A 33 8.12 1.97 -15.42
N MET A 34 7.69 1.33 -16.51
CA MET A 34 6.58 0.39 -16.52
C MET A 34 6.86 -0.77 -15.54
N ILE A 35 5.84 -1.14 -14.76
CA ILE A 35 5.88 -2.27 -13.83
C ILE A 35 5.11 -3.42 -14.48
N GLU A 36 5.82 -4.50 -14.81
CA GLU A 36 5.22 -5.72 -15.35
C GLU A 36 4.53 -6.57 -14.27
N VAL A 37 4.95 -6.41 -13.00
CA VAL A 37 4.50 -7.24 -11.88
C VAL A 37 3.26 -6.63 -11.20
N LYS A 38 2.14 -7.38 -11.17
CA LYS A 38 0.93 -6.98 -10.44
C LYS A 38 1.19 -6.96 -8.92
N GLY A 39 0.78 -5.89 -8.25
CA GLY A 39 0.74 -5.80 -6.77
C GLY A 39 1.83 -4.97 -6.09
N ARG A 40 2.71 -4.27 -6.82
CA ARG A 40 3.69 -3.33 -6.24
C ARG A 40 3.72 -2.01 -7.00
N ASP A 41 3.84 -0.89 -6.29
CA ASP A 41 3.89 0.47 -6.86
C ASP A 41 5.33 0.96 -7.11
N TYR A 42 6.32 0.11 -6.86
CA TYR A 42 7.74 0.38 -7.05
C TYR A 42 8.41 -0.74 -7.86
N CYS A 43 9.42 -0.39 -8.66
CA CYS A 43 10.19 -1.36 -9.42
C CYS A 43 11.26 -2.04 -8.55
N LEU A 44 11.74 -3.21 -9.00
CA LEU A 44 12.77 -4.00 -8.30
C LEU A 44 14.05 -3.20 -8.01
N ARG A 45 14.42 -2.27 -8.90
CA ARG A 45 15.57 -1.37 -8.73
C ARG A 45 15.38 -0.31 -7.64
N CYS A 46 14.16 0.14 -7.41
CA CYS A 46 13.84 1.21 -6.45
C CYS A 46 13.31 0.64 -5.11
N LYS A 47 13.22 -0.69 -4.99
CA LYS A 47 13.04 -1.45 -3.74
C LYS A 47 14.04 -1.09 -2.61
N PRO A 48 15.37 -0.93 -2.84
CA PRO A 48 16.30 -0.57 -1.78
C PRO A 48 16.06 0.83 -1.22
N GLU A 49 15.66 1.80 -2.05
CA GLU A 49 15.29 3.15 -1.61
C GLU A 49 14.06 3.11 -0.70
N TYR A 50 13.02 2.40 -1.11
CA TYR A 50 11.82 2.17 -0.30
C TYR A 50 12.12 1.47 1.04
N GLN A 51 13.00 0.45 1.03
CA GLN A 51 13.43 -0.23 2.26
C GLN A 51 14.20 0.71 3.20
N LYS A 52 15.08 1.58 2.68
CA LYS A 52 15.77 2.59 3.49
C LYS A 52 14.76 3.54 4.14
N GLU A 53 13.77 4.02 3.41
CA GLU A 53 12.71 4.90 3.95
C GLU A 53 11.89 4.22 5.05
N ILE A 54 11.47 2.96 4.84
CA ILE A 54 10.77 2.17 5.87
C ILE A 54 11.65 1.98 7.11
N SER A 55 12.93 1.65 6.92
CA SER A 55 13.85 1.43 8.04
C SER A 55 13.97 2.67 8.93
N LYS A 56 14.01 3.88 8.33
CA LYS A 56 14.02 5.16 9.04
C LYS A 56 12.72 5.38 9.81
N ARG A 57 11.57 5.12 9.20
CA ARG A 57 10.25 5.25 9.86
C ARG A 57 10.03 4.21 10.98
N SER A 58 10.55 3.01 10.83
CA SER A 58 10.39 1.95 11.84
C SER A 58 11.18 2.25 13.13
N LYS A 59 12.34 2.89 13.01
CA LYS A 59 13.14 3.32 14.17
C LYS A 59 12.38 4.38 14.97
N THR A 60 11.88 5.43 14.32
CA THR A 60 11.12 6.49 14.99
C THR A 60 9.85 5.97 15.65
N GLN A 61 9.15 5.03 15.01
CA GLN A 61 7.95 4.41 15.60
C GLN A 61 8.25 3.59 16.87
N LYS A 62 9.39 2.89 16.92
CA LYS A 62 9.83 2.17 18.13
C LYS A 62 10.15 3.15 19.26
N PHE A 63 10.92 4.20 18.99
CA PHE A 63 11.25 5.23 19.99
C PHE A 63 10.00 5.93 20.55
N GLN A 64 9.00 6.23 19.71
CA GLN A 64 7.75 6.81 20.20
C GLN A 64 7.00 5.90 21.18
N LYS A 65 7.01 4.58 20.96
CA LYS A 65 6.40 3.64 21.90
C LYS A 65 7.15 3.61 23.23
N PHE A 66 8.49 3.56 23.19
CA PHE A 66 9.32 3.60 24.40
C PHE A 66 9.10 4.88 25.22
N LEU A 67 9.08 6.04 24.57
CA LEU A 67 8.83 7.32 25.25
C LEU A 67 7.47 7.36 25.93
N LYS A 68 6.42 6.83 25.28
CA LYS A 68 5.09 6.73 25.89
C LYS A 68 5.10 5.87 27.15
N PHE A 69 5.71 4.69 27.11
CA PHE A 69 5.81 3.82 28.29
C PHE A 69 6.65 4.46 29.41
N TYR A 70 7.73 5.15 29.06
CA TYR A 70 8.58 5.84 30.02
C TYR A 70 7.83 6.96 30.77
N VAL A 71 7.09 7.80 30.04
CA VAL A 71 6.27 8.87 30.65
C VAL A 71 5.19 8.29 31.57
N ILE A 72 4.50 7.23 31.13
CA ILE A 72 3.48 6.55 31.96
C ILE A 72 4.12 5.97 33.24
N GLY A 73 5.29 5.34 33.13
CA GLY A 73 6.01 4.78 34.27
C GLY A 73 6.38 5.84 35.32
N ILE A 74 6.85 7.01 34.89
CA ILE A 74 7.15 8.13 35.81
C ILE A 74 5.89 8.63 36.51
N ILE A 75 4.78 8.76 35.79
CA ILE A 75 3.51 9.22 36.38
C ILE A 75 3.04 8.25 37.46
N ILE A 76 3.06 6.95 37.19
CA ILE A 76 2.66 5.92 38.18
C ILE A 76 3.57 5.97 39.40
N LEU A 77 4.88 6.14 39.20
CA LEU A 77 5.85 6.25 40.29
C LEU A 77 5.59 7.48 41.17
N LEU A 78 5.35 8.64 40.56
CA LEU A 78 5.03 9.88 41.29
C LEU A 78 3.72 9.76 42.07
N VAL A 79 2.67 9.23 41.45
CA VAL A 79 1.38 9.00 42.11
C VAL A 79 1.54 8.01 43.28
N GLY A 80 2.34 6.96 43.11
CA GLY A 80 2.66 6.01 44.17
C GLY A 80 3.34 6.66 45.36
N ILE A 81 4.34 7.53 45.13
CA ILE A 81 5.02 8.28 46.20
C ILE A 81 4.04 9.19 46.94
N VAL A 82 3.23 9.96 46.20
CA VAL A 82 2.25 10.87 46.82
C VAL A 82 1.26 10.07 47.67
N LEU A 83 0.67 9.00 47.16
CA LEU A 83 -0.24 8.15 47.92
C LEU A 83 0.41 7.51 49.14
N TYR A 84 1.68 7.11 49.03
CA TYR A 84 2.44 6.56 50.15
C TYR A 84 2.68 7.61 51.24
N SER A 85 3.09 8.81 50.87
CA SER A 85 3.28 9.94 51.80
C SER A 85 1.99 10.35 52.49
N PHE A 86 0.84 10.32 51.79
CA PHE A 86 -0.46 10.59 52.40
C PHE A 86 -0.97 9.46 53.32
N ARG A 87 -0.51 8.21 53.11
CA ARG A 87 -0.93 7.05 53.90
C ARG A 87 -0.12 6.89 55.19
N TYR A 88 1.14 7.34 55.21
CA TYR A 88 2.03 7.35 56.37
C TYR A 88 2.36 8.78 56.81
N PRO A 89 1.39 9.55 57.34
CA PRO A 89 1.67 10.78 58.09
C PRO A 89 2.28 10.48 59.47
#